data_AF-A0A3N5HR54-F1
#
_entry.id   AF-A0A3N5HR54-F1
#
_cell.length_a   1.000
_cell.length_b   1.000
_cell.length_c   1.000
_cell.angle_alpha   90.00
_cell.angle_beta   90.00
_cell.angle_gamma   90.00
#
_symmetry.space_group_name_H-M   'P 1'
#
loop_
_entity.id
_entity.type
_entity.pdbx_description
1 polymer ?
#
loop_
_entity_poly.entity_id
_entity_poly.type
_entity_poly.pdbx_seq_one_letter_code
_entity_poly.pdbx_strand_id
1 'polypeptide(L)'
;MGNHLVLLVKLDRTYVADLGLGDGMRLPLPLAEGEHTQCDLTFRVKALEGGIWRIFNHSFGYPTDYDLRVEEADEARLRDYAEQLQTSPASVFVQNLDCELMSDNAITCLTGRVLRNKSASGTTCRLIGSPDEMHAVLRETFGISGVDLAPVWPRICERHQLLFGDQPFDQTEDVDI
;
A
#
# COMPACT_ATOMS: atom_id res chain seq x y z
N MET A 1 8.85 3.46 13.55
CA MET A 1 8.24 2.28 14.19
C MET A 1 7.06 2.71 15.04
N GLY A 2 5.99 1.92 15.05
CA GLY A 2 4.69 2.28 15.64
C GLY A 2 3.86 3.22 14.75
N ASN A 3 4.11 3.19 13.43
CA ASN A 3 3.40 3.93 12.39
C ASN A 3 2.64 3.02 11.41
N HIS A 4 2.73 1.71 11.60
CA HIS A 4 2.03 0.68 10.85
C HIS A 4 1.70 -0.47 11.82
N LEU A 5 0.55 -1.11 11.63
CA LEU A 5 0.09 -2.22 12.46
C LEU A 5 0.31 -3.53 11.71
N VAL A 6 1.01 -4.46 12.34
CA VAL A 6 1.13 -5.86 11.90
C VAL A 6 0.67 -6.80 13.01
N LEU A 7 0.23 -8.01 12.64
CA LEU A 7 -0.16 -9.03 13.60
C LEU A 7 0.94 -10.08 13.73
N LEU A 8 1.26 -10.44 14.98
CA LEU A 8 2.12 -11.58 15.28
C LEU A 8 1.25 -12.77 15.70
N VAL A 9 1.19 -13.78 14.83
CA VAL A 9 0.37 -14.97 15.04
C VAL A 9 1.26 -16.11 15.53
N LYS A 10 0.99 -16.61 16.74
CA LYS A 10 1.74 -17.72 17.35
C LYS A 10 1.00 -19.04 17.12
N LEU A 11 1.58 -19.93 16.30
CA LEU A 11 1.10 -21.29 16.05
C LEU A 11 2.22 -22.29 16.37
N ASP A 12 2.60 -23.14 15.42
CA ASP A 12 3.81 -23.98 15.47
C ASP A 12 5.10 -23.15 15.50
N ARG A 13 5.04 -21.94 14.93
CA ARG A 13 6.03 -20.87 15.02
C ARG A 13 5.35 -19.51 14.98
N THR A 14 6.11 -18.43 15.12
CA THR A 14 5.60 -17.07 14.99
C THR A 14 5.55 -16.69 13.51
N TYR A 15 4.41 -16.16 13.08
CA TYR A 15 4.20 -15.59 11.76
C TYR A 15 3.87 -14.09 11.88
N VAL A 16 4.34 -13.32 10.91
CA VAL A 16 3.86 -11.96 10.63
C VAL A 16 2.69 -12.09 9.67
N ALA A 17 1.54 -11.52 10.04
CA ALA A 17 0.39 -11.39 9.17
C ALA A 17 0.06 -9.90 9.01
N ASP A 18 -0.02 -9.46 7.77
CA ASP A 18 -0.25 -8.06 7.41
C ASP A 18 -1.02 -7.99 6.10
N LEU A 19 -2.28 -7.55 6.19
CA LEU A 19 -3.16 -7.28 5.05
C LEU A 19 -3.54 -5.78 4.99
N GLY A 20 -2.80 -4.94 5.71
CA GLY A 20 -3.04 -3.51 5.83
C GLY A 20 -1.97 -2.64 5.17
N LEU A 21 -0.85 -3.22 4.75
CA LEU A 21 0.22 -2.49 4.04
C LEU A 21 -0.21 -2.01 2.64
N GLY A 22 -1.24 -2.64 2.05
CA GLY A 22 -1.64 -2.43 0.66
C GLY A 22 -1.03 -3.50 -0.24
N ASP A 23 0.07 -3.18 -0.91
CA ASP A 23 0.79 -4.06 -1.84
C ASP A 23 1.73 -5.09 -1.18
N GLY A 24 1.54 -5.38 0.11
CA GLY A 24 2.42 -6.23 0.92
C GLY A 24 2.28 -7.76 0.75
N MET A 25 2.39 -8.50 1.86
CA MET A 25 2.29 -9.96 1.83
C MET A 25 0.85 -10.44 1.70
N ARG A 26 0.65 -11.62 1.08
CA ARG A 26 -0.67 -12.27 0.92
C ARG A 26 -0.87 -13.41 1.89
N LEU A 27 0.22 -14.11 2.21
CA LEU A 27 0.26 -15.21 3.16
C LEU A 27 1.05 -14.77 4.40
N PRO A 28 0.76 -15.34 5.59
CA PRO A 28 1.58 -15.10 6.77
C PRO A 28 3.04 -15.46 6.50
N LEU A 29 3.95 -14.53 6.76
CA LEU A 29 5.39 -14.76 6.65
C LEU A 29 5.92 -15.36 7.95
N PRO A 30 6.64 -16.49 7.92
CA PRO A 30 7.36 -16.97 9.10
C PRO A 30 8.36 -15.90 9.58
N LEU A 31 8.38 -15.61 10.88
CA LEU A 31 9.40 -14.74 11.46
C LEU A 31 10.72 -15.51 11.61
N ALA A 32 11.35 -15.80 10.48
CA ALA A 32 12.59 -16.55 10.36
C ALA A 32 13.44 -15.97 9.24
N GLU A 33 14.75 -15.84 9.48
CA GLU A 33 15.66 -15.25 8.48
C GLU A 33 15.65 -16.02 7.16
N GLY A 34 15.67 -15.28 6.05
CA GLY A 34 15.73 -15.85 4.71
C GLY A 34 14.74 -15.19 3.74
N GLU A 35 14.69 -15.75 2.54
CA GLU A 35 13.75 -15.38 1.49
C GLU A 35 12.50 -16.25 1.57
N HIS A 36 11.34 -15.64 1.33
CA HIS A 36 10.03 -16.27 1.39
C HIS A 36 9.24 -15.86 0.16
N THR A 37 8.89 -16.84 -0.66
CA THR A 37 8.19 -16.61 -1.94
C THR A 37 6.70 -16.93 -1.82
N GLN A 38 5.86 -16.04 -2.33
CA GLN A 38 4.42 -16.16 -2.43
C GLN A 38 4.00 -15.90 -3.88
N CYS A 39 3.71 -16.97 -4.63
CA CYS A 39 3.59 -16.90 -6.11
C CYS A 39 4.85 -16.28 -6.72
N ASP A 40 4.73 -15.16 -7.44
CA ASP A 40 5.84 -14.44 -8.06
C ASP A 40 6.47 -13.35 -7.15
N LEU A 41 6.00 -13.21 -5.90
CA LEU A 41 6.48 -12.20 -4.96
C LEU A 41 7.49 -12.80 -3.99
N THR A 42 8.70 -12.27 -3.94
CA THR A 42 9.74 -12.70 -2.99
C THR A 42 9.97 -11.63 -1.93
N PHE A 43 9.73 -12.00 -0.67
CA PHE A 43 9.98 -11.19 0.51
C PHE A 43 11.26 -11.67 1.20
N ARG A 44 11.93 -10.80 1.96
CA ARG A 44 13.09 -11.21 2.77
C ARG A 44 12.91 -10.79 4.22
N VAL A 45 13.14 -11.73 5.13
CA VAL A 45 13.09 -11.49 6.57
C VAL A 45 14.51 -11.49 7.11
N LYS A 46 14.87 -10.48 7.90
CA LYS A 46 16.20 -10.35 8.49
C LYS A 46 16.10 -9.98 9.97
N ALA A 47 16.85 -10.68 10.81
CA ALA A 47 17.04 -10.27 12.19
C ALA A 47 18.07 -9.13 12.24
N LEU A 48 17.74 -8.08 12.99
CA LEU A 48 18.62 -6.96 13.27
C LEU A 48 19.03 -6.96 14.75
N GLU A 49 19.92 -6.05 15.12
CA GLU A 49 20.32 -5.88 16.52
C GLU A 49 19.15 -5.43 17.41
N GLY A 50 19.24 -5.74 18.70
CA GLY A 50 18.27 -5.28 19.69
C GLY A 50 16.87 -5.90 19.56
N GLY A 51 16.76 -7.09 18.97
CA GLY A 51 15.47 -7.81 18.84
C GLY A 51 14.52 -7.24 17.78
N ILE A 52 15.04 -6.39 16.88
CA ILE A 52 14.29 -5.84 15.74
C ILE A 52 14.34 -6.85 14.60
N TRP A 53 13.25 -6.96 13.86
CA TRP A 53 13.17 -7.68 12.60
C TRP A 53 12.83 -6.72 11.48
N ARG A 54 13.48 -6.91 10.33
CA ARG A 54 13.14 -6.19 9.10
C ARG A 54 12.50 -7.12 8.10
N ILE A 55 11.37 -6.69 7.58
CA ILE A 55 10.69 -7.32 6.45
C ILE A 55 10.99 -6.46 5.23
N PHE A 56 11.66 -7.03 4.23
CA PHE A 56 11.83 -6.42 2.92
C PHE A 56 10.68 -6.90 2.04
N ASN A 57 10.00 -5.94 1.43
CA ASN A 57 8.89 -6.17 0.52
C ASN A 57 9.40 -6.77 -0.80
N HIS A 58 8.48 -7.21 -1.66
CA HIS A 58 8.84 -7.70 -3.00
C HIS A 58 9.38 -6.58 -3.90
N SER A 59 9.95 -6.95 -5.05
CA SER A 59 10.79 -6.05 -5.88
C SER A 59 10.09 -4.83 -6.50
N PHE A 60 8.77 -4.74 -6.39
CA PHE A 60 7.96 -3.63 -6.88
C PHE A 60 6.87 -3.23 -5.87
N GLY A 61 7.06 -3.61 -4.61
CA GLY A 61 6.17 -3.28 -3.50
C GLY A 61 6.66 -2.04 -2.75
N TYR A 62 5.74 -1.27 -2.21
CA TYR A 62 6.02 -0.06 -1.45
C TYR A 62 5.25 -0.06 -0.10
N PRO A 63 5.92 0.20 1.04
CA PRO A 63 7.34 0.54 1.19
C PRO A 63 8.27 -0.64 0.87
N THR A 64 9.53 -0.34 0.56
CA THR A 64 10.56 -1.34 0.23
C THR A 64 10.89 -2.26 1.41
N ASP A 65 10.77 -1.74 2.63
CA ASP A 65 10.95 -2.47 3.87
C ASP A 65 10.29 -1.76 5.06
N TYR A 66 10.09 -2.53 6.13
CA TYR A 66 9.67 -2.00 7.42
C TYR A 66 10.23 -2.83 8.56
N ASP A 67 10.38 -2.16 9.71
CA ASP A 67 10.89 -2.76 10.94
C ASP A 67 9.76 -3.06 11.92
N LEU A 68 9.88 -4.20 12.62
CA LEU A 68 8.99 -4.59 13.71
C LEU A 68 9.78 -5.11 14.91
N ARG A 69 9.17 -5.01 16.09
CA ARG A 69 9.62 -5.70 17.31
C ARG A 69 8.64 -6.81 17.66
N VAL A 70 9.14 -7.87 18.29
CA VAL A 70 8.33 -8.97 18.79
C VAL A 70 7.78 -8.64 20.18
N GLU A 71 6.99 -7.58 20.25
CA GLU A 71 6.35 -7.08 21.47
C GLU A 71 4.94 -6.60 21.16
N GLU A 72 4.12 -6.45 22.20
CA GLU A 72 2.78 -5.90 22.05
C GLU A 72 2.87 -4.42 21.62
N ALA A 73 2.03 -4.04 20.66
CA ALA A 73 1.99 -2.66 20.20
C ALA A 73 1.30 -1.77 21.24
N ASP A 74 1.79 -0.53 21.35
CA ASP A 74 1.09 0.51 22.10
C ASP A 74 -0.15 0.98 21.31
N GLU A 75 -1.32 0.50 21.72
CA GLU A 75 -2.60 0.83 21.06
C GLU A 75 -2.92 2.32 21.09
N ALA A 76 -2.51 3.05 22.13
CA ALA A 76 -2.73 4.49 22.20
C ALA A 76 -1.88 5.19 21.15
N ARG A 77 -0.60 4.83 21.04
CA ARG A 77 0.29 5.35 20.00
C ARG A 77 -0.20 5.02 18.58
N LEU A 78 -0.70 3.80 18.36
CA LEU A 78 -1.27 3.43 17.06
C LEU A 78 -2.50 4.26 16.72
N ARG A 79 -3.38 4.50 17.71
CA ARG A 79 -4.57 5.34 17.55
C ARG A 79 -4.20 6.78 17.22
N ASP A 80 -3.27 7.37 17.97
CA ASP A 80 -2.80 8.75 17.77
C ASP A 80 -2.20 8.91 16.37
N TYR A 81 -1.41 7.94 15.92
CA TYR A 81 -0.84 7.97 14.57
C TYR A 81 -1.89 7.77 13.49
N ALA A 82 -2.85 6.87 13.69
CA ALA A 82 -3.97 6.67 12.77
C ALA A 82 -4.82 7.95 12.64
N GLU A 83 -5.09 8.65 13.75
CA GLU A 83 -5.78 9.95 13.73
C GLU A 83 -4.99 10.99 12.95
N GLN A 84 -3.67 11.06 13.15
CA GLN A 84 -2.80 11.95 12.39
C GLN A 84 -2.86 11.63 10.88
N LEU A 85 -2.77 10.36 10.49
CA LEU A 85 -2.85 9.94 9.08
C LEU A 85 -4.22 10.25 8.46
N GLN A 86 -5.30 10.19 9.22
CA GLN A 86 -6.66 10.42 8.71
C GLN A 86 -7.06 11.90 8.64
N THR A 87 -6.41 12.77 9.42
CA THR A 87 -6.89 14.16 9.61
C THR A 87 -5.87 15.24 9.28
N SER A 88 -4.56 14.95 9.36
CA SER A 88 -3.54 15.95 9.12
C SER A 88 -3.57 16.42 7.66
N PRO A 89 -3.61 17.74 7.37
CA PRO A 89 -3.50 18.24 6.00
C PRO A 89 -2.17 17.87 5.32
N ALA A 90 -1.14 17.57 6.12
CA ALA A 90 0.16 17.08 5.62
C ALA A 90 0.17 15.56 5.38
N SER A 91 -0.86 14.83 5.82
CA SER A 91 -0.95 13.40 5.57
C SER A 91 -1.22 13.13 4.10
N VAL A 92 -0.44 12.20 3.57
CA VAL A 92 -0.55 11.74 2.19
C VAL A 92 -1.83 10.96 1.93
N PHE A 93 -2.40 10.34 2.96
CA PHE A 93 -3.73 9.70 2.91
C PHE A 93 -4.89 10.72 2.93
N VAL A 94 -4.63 11.97 3.33
CA VAL A 94 -5.59 13.08 3.20
C VAL A 94 -5.44 13.78 1.85
N GLN A 95 -4.21 13.82 1.32
CA GLN A 95 -3.91 14.52 0.07
C GLN A 95 -4.22 13.70 -1.19
N ASN A 96 -4.19 12.37 -1.10
CA ASN A 96 -4.29 11.49 -2.27
C ASN A 96 -5.45 10.51 -2.12
N LEU A 97 -6.11 10.21 -3.24
CA LEU A 97 -6.92 9.00 -3.36
C LEU A 97 -5.96 7.85 -3.59
N ASP A 98 -6.04 6.80 -2.78
CA ASP A 98 -5.24 5.60 -2.97
C ASP A 98 -6.10 4.35 -2.73
N CYS A 99 -6.02 3.40 -3.66
CA CYS A 99 -6.69 2.10 -3.55
C CYS A 99 -5.79 1.01 -4.10
N GLU A 100 -5.60 -0.05 -3.33
CA GLU A 100 -4.76 -1.17 -3.72
C GLU A 100 -5.52 -2.48 -3.61
N LEU A 101 -5.35 -3.35 -4.61
CA LEU A 101 -5.96 -4.67 -4.66
C LEU A 101 -4.93 -5.70 -5.14
N MET A 102 -4.69 -6.66 -4.27
CA MET A 102 -3.85 -7.83 -4.56
C MET A 102 -4.64 -8.91 -5.30
N SER A 103 -4.04 -9.47 -6.35
CA SER A 103 -4.49 -10.67 -7.06
C SER A 103 -3.37 -11.71 -7.11
N ASP A 104 -3.61 -12.94 -7.56
CA ASP A 104 -2.59 -14.02 -7.50
C ASP A 104 -1.25 -13.70 -8.18
N ASN A 105 -1.23 -12.89 -9.24
CA ASN A 105 0.00 -12.59 -9.99
C ASN A 105 0.19 -11.10 -10.31
N ALA A 106 -0.67 -10.23 -9.76
CA ALA A 106 -0.61 -8.81 -10.04
C ALA A 106 -1.15 -7.96 -8.90
N ILE A 107 -0.82 -6.68 -8.92
CA ILE A 107 -1.24 -5.68 -7.95
C ILE A 107 -1.89 -4.54 -8.73
N THR A 108 -3.16 -4.28 -8.46
CA THR A 108 -3.85 -3.13 -9.03
C THR A 108 -3.81 -1.97 -8.04
N CYS A 109 -3.08 -0.90 -8.39
CA CYS A 109 -2.94 0.30 -7.58
C CYS A 109 -3.62 1.47 -8.30
N LEU A 110 -4.44 2.23 -7.59
CA LEU A 110 -5.03 3.47 -8.08
C LEU A 110 -4.56 4.59 -7.19
N THR A 111 -3.67 5.44 -7.72
CA THR A 111 -3.21 6.65 -7.02
C THR A 111 -3.69 7.87 -7.78
N GLY A 112 -4.52 8.68 -7.13
CA GLY A 112 -5.14 9.87 -7.70
C GLY A 112 -5.98 9.49 -8.93
N ARG A 113 -5.42 9.70 -10.12
CA ARG A 113 -6.06 9.38 -11.41
C ARG A 113 -5.32 8.29 -12.20
N VAL A 114 -4.24 7.74 -11.66
CA VAL A 114 -3.42 6.76 -12.38
C VAL A 114 -3.74 5.37 -11.85
N LEU A 115 -4.35 4.54 -12.69
CA LEU A 115 -4.56 3.12 -12.43
C LEU A 115 -3.36 2.35 -12.99
N ARG A 116 -2.68 1.61 -12.12
CA ARG A 116 -1.54 0.75 -12.43
C ARG A 116 -1.92 -0.70 -12.19
N ASN A 117 -1.46 -1.58 -13.08
CA ASN A 117 -1.45 -3.01 -12.83
C ASN A 117 0.01 -3.48 -12.88
N LYS A 118 0.57 -3.84 -11.72
CA LYS A 118 1.97 -4.23 -11.54
C LYS A 118 2.08 -5.75 -11.51
N SER A 119 3.05 -6.32 -12.23
CA SER A 119 3.33 -7.76 -12.24
C SER A 119 4.82 -8.01 -12.52
N ALA A 120 5.26 -9.27 -12.39
CA ALA A 120 6.61 -9.67 -12.80
C ALA A 120 6.91 -9.42 -14.30
N SER A 121 5.87 -9.32 -15.14
CA SER A 121 6.01 -9.01 -16.57
C SER A 121 6.14 -7.51 -16.88
N GLY A 122 5.98 -6.65 -15.86
CA GLY A 122 5.98 -5.20 -15.99
C GLY A 122 4.70 -4.56 -15.48
N THR A 123 4.62 -3.26 -15.66
CA THR A 123 3.52 -2.40 -15.21
C THR A 123 2.78 -1.81 -16.40
N THR A 124 1.45 -1.89 -16.39
CA THR A 124 0.60 -1.14 -17.32
C THR A 124 -0.07 0.01 -16.59
N CYS A 125 -0.14 1.18 -17.22
CA CYS A 125 -0.74 2.39 -16.65
C CYS A 125 -1.92 2.88 -17.50
N ARG A 126 -2.95 3.40 -16.84
CA ARG A 126 -4.09 4.10 -17.44
C ARG A 126 -4.42 5.35 -16.64
N LEU A 127 -4.66 6.47 -17.33
CA LEU A 127 -5.22 7.67 -16.72
C LEU A 127 -6.76 7.61 -16.68
N ILE A 128 -7.35 7.94 -15.54
CA ILE A 128 -8.78 8.11 -15.34
C ILE A 128 -9.18 9.54 -15.71
N GLY A 129 -10.05 9.68 -16.70
CA GLY A 129 -10.42 10.94 -17.33
C GLY A 129 -11.59 11.68 -16.65
N SER A 130 -12.49 10.96 -15.97
CA SER A 130 -13.73 11.54 -15.45
C SER A 130 -14.19 10.95 -14.12
N PRO A 131 -15.09 11.65 -13.38
CA PRO A 131 -15.73 11.10 -12.19
C PRO A 131 -16.49 9.80 -12.46
N ASP A 132 -17.19 9.69 -13.60
CA ASP A 132 -17.96 8.50 -13.95
C ASP A 132 -17.06 7.28 -14.17
N GLU A 133 -15.91 7.49 -14.83
CA GLU A 133 -14.91 6.45 -15.02
C GLU A 133 -14.28 6.05 -13.68
N MET A 134 -14.01 7.00 -12.79
CA MET A 134 -13.53 6.74 -11.44
C MET A 134 -14.53 5.90 -10.62
N HIS A 135 -15.82 6.24 -10.67
CA HIS A 135 -16.88 5.45 -10.03
C HIS A 135 -16.94 4.02 -10.58
N ALA A 136 -16.82 3.85 -11.89
CA ALA A 136 -16.80 2.53 -12.51
C ALA A 136 -15.60 1.71 -12.00
N VAL A 137 -14.40 2.30 -11.95
CA VAL A 137 -13.18 1.64 -11.45
C VAL A 137 -13.30 1.25 -9.98
N LEU A 138 -13.73 2.17 -9.11
CA LEU A 138 -13.91 1.88 -7.69
C LEU A 138 -14.87 0.71 -7.48
N ARG A 139 -15.98 0.68 -8.21
CA ARG A 139 -16.98 -0.39 -8.09
C ARG A 139 -16.51 -1.71 -8.68
N GLU A 140 -16.04 -1.69 -9.92
CA GLU A 140 -15.81 -2.92 -10.71
C GLU A 140 -14.48 -3.58 -10.40
N THR A 141 -13.46 -2.79 -10.07
CA THR A 141 -12.13 -3.30 -9.71
C THR A 141 -12.03 -3.49 -8.21
N PHE A 142 -12.36 -2.47 -7.42
CA PHE A 142 -12.09 -2.48 -5.97
C PHE A 142 -13.30 -2.89 -5.11
N GLY A 143 -14.48 -3.08 -5.70
CA GLY A 143 -15.70 -3.41 -4.94
C GLY A 143 -16.21 -2.26 -4.06
N ILE A 144 -15.72 -1.03 -4.27
CA ILE A 144 -16.06 0.16 -3.48
C ILE A 144 -17.22 0.89 -4.16
N SER A 145 -18.32 1.07 -3.44
CA SER A 145 -19.54 1.74 -3.92
C SER A 145 -20.04 2.76 -2.91
N GLY A 146 -20.89 3.69 -3.34
CA GLY A 146 -21.52 4.69 -2.45
C GLY A 146 -20.61 5.87 -2.06
N VAL A 147 -19.45 6.01 -2.70
CA VAL A 147 -18.60 7.20 -2.57
C VAL A 147 -19.22 8.33 -3.37
N ASP A 148 -19.33 9.53 -2.80
CA ASP A 148 -19.65 10.76 -3.55
C ASP A 148 -18.35 11.40 -4.04
N LEU A 149 -18.08 11.28 -5.34
CA LEU A 149 -16.85 11.85 -5.93
C LEU A 149 -16.99 13.31 -6.31
N ALA A 150 -18.21 13.84 -6.45
CA ALA A 150 -18.43 15.22 -6.89
C ALA A 150 -17.65 16.27 -6.05
N PRO A 151 -17.64 16.19 -4.70
CA PRO A 151 -16.90 17.18 -3.88
C PRO A 151 -15.39 16.99 -3.89
N VAL A 152 -14.88 15.79 -4.22
CA VAL A 152 -13.44 15.47 -4.13
C VAL A 152 -12.73 15.44 -5.48
N TRP A 153 -13.46 15.26 -6.58
CA TRP A 153 -12.90 15.16 -7.92
C TRP A 153 -12.01 16.35 -8.33
N PRO A 154 -12.39 17.63 -8.07
CA PRO A 154 -11.51 18.75 -8.37
C PRO A 154 -10.16 18.67 -7.64
N ARG A 155 -10.16 18.22 -6.37
CA ARG A 155 -8.94 18.06 -5.58
C ARG A 155 -8.07 16.92 -6.10
N ILE A 156 -8.68 15.82 -6.52
CA ILE A 156 -7.97 14.70 -7.16
C ILE A 156 -7.28 15.18 -8.46
N CYS A 157 -7.97 15.97 -9.27
CA CYS A 157 -7.39 16.54 -10.50
C CYS A 157 -6.24 17.50 -10.21
N GLU A 158 -6.42 18.42 -9.25
CA GLU A 158 -5.39 19.37 -8.85
C GLU A 158 -4.15 18.67 -8.30
N ARG A 159 -4.33 17.68 -7.41
CA ARG A 159 -3.23 16.90 -6.86
C ARG A 159 -2.48 16.12 -7.94
N HIS A 160 -3.21 15.52 -8.89
CA HIS A 160 -2.58 14.85 -10.04
C HIS A 160 -1.73 15.82 -10.87
N GLN A 161 -2.25 17.01 -11.18
CA GLN A 161 -1.48 18.03 -11.90
C GLN A 161 -0.24 18.48 -11.12
N LEU A 162 -0.33 18.60 -9.79
CA LEU A 162 0.80 18.97 -8.93
C LEU A 162 1.91 17.91 -8.98
N LEU A 163 1.55 16.63 -8.91
CA LEU A 163 2.51 15.53 -8.83
C LEU A 163 3.13 15.17 -10.18
N PHE A 164 2.33 15.22 -11.26
CA PHE A 164 2.74 14.68 -12.55
C PHE A 164 2.84 15.73 -13.66
N GLY A 165 2.25 16.92 -13.48
CA GLY A 165 2.21 17.95 -14.50
C GLY A 165 1.64 17.41 -15.82
N ASP A 166 2.30 17.77 -16.92
CA ASP A 166 1.95 17.30 -18.27
C ASP A 166 2.75 16.05 -18.69
N GLN A 167 3.43 15.36 -17.74
CA GLN A 167 4.27 14.22 -18.07
C GLN A 167 3.45 12.99 -18.50
N PRO A 168 4.00 12.15 -19.40
CA PRO A 168 3.44 10.84 -19.71
C PRO A 168 3.32 9.97 -18.43
N PHE A 169 2.13 9.43 -18.19
CA PHE A 169 1.82 8.60 -17.02
C PHE A 169 2.46 7.21 -17.04
N ASP A 170 3.21 6.86 -18.09
CA ASP A 170 3.96 5.61 -18.22
C ASP A 170 5.38 5.69 -17.63
N GLN A 171 5.82 6.87 -17.19
CA GLN A 171 7.13 7.10 -16.54
C GLN A 171 7.02 7.42 -15.05
N THR A 172 5.81 7.34 -14.48
CA THR A 172 5.59 7.64 -13.07
C THR A 172 5.91 6.41 -12.23
N GLU A 173 7.10 6.36 -11.65
CA GLU A 173 7.37 5.51 -10.48
C GLU A 173 6.32 5.80 -9.40
N ASP A 174 6.07 4.86 -8.49
CA ASP A 174 5.23 5.15 -7.33
C ASP A 174 5.87 6.34 -6.61
N VAL A 175 5.25 7.52 -6.76
CA VAL A 175 5.66 8.72 -6.03
C VAL A 175 5.53 8.34 -4.57
N ASP A 176 6.52 8.68 -3.74
CA ASP A 176 6.40 8.55 -2.29
C ASP A 176 5.14 9.32 -1.84
N ILE A 177 4.04 8.57 -1.69
CA ILE A 177 2.82 8.97 -1.01
C ILE A 177 3.16 8.76 0.46
#